data_AF-A0A8X7N9T6-F1
#
_entry.id   AF-A0A8X7N9T6-F1
#
_cell.length_a   1.000
_cell.length_b   1.000
_cell.length_c   1.000
_cell.angle_alpha   90.00
_cell.angle_beta   90.00
_cell.angle_gamma   90.00
#
_symmetry.space_group_name_H-M   'P 1'
#
loop_
_entity.id
_entity.type
_entity.pdbx_description
1 polymer ?
#
loop_
_entity_poly.entity_id
_entity_poly.type
_entity_poly.pdbx_seq_one_letter_code
_entity_poly.pdbx_strand_id
1 'polypeptide(L)'
;MVGWAYDPDSKKPEGEAENTKGWKGIDVPKTASQELTLAVICSDSFDDDRHDLAWWDELQANMTAKSWIGGNGRFGDVFPCWQYKIKPAEVYRGGLDHQLRNPLLLLGETYDLATPVQSAKRLHAAMGDANSRLLIHHGYGHSSRDRSECTEKIKRDLFLHGKWPKDGTTECFADTKPFPPEDEHKSEARFGTQEWKETTLMAKRKSFF
;
A
#
# COMPACT_ATOMS: atom_id res chain seq x y z
N MET A 1 -1.78 -10.46 1.51
CA MET A 1 -1.98 -9.95 0.15
C MET A 1 -3.36 -10.45 -0.27
N VAL A 2 -4.36 -9.58 -0.40
CA VAL A 2 -5.63 -9.99 -1.00
C VAL A 2 -5.32 -10.08 -2.48
N GLY A 3 -4.99 -11.30 -2.93
CA GLY A 3 -4.54 -11.53 -4.29
C GLY A 3 -5.72 -11.36 -5.24
N TRP A 4 -5.71 -10.27 -6.02
CA TRP A 4 -6.54 -10.12 -7.22
C TRP A 4 -5.93 -10.92 -8.37
N ALA A 5 -5.54 -12.16 -8.10
CA ALA A 5 -4.96 -13.04 -9.11
C ALA A 5 -6.11 -13.67 -9.89
N TYR A 6 -6.19 -13.36 -11.18
CA TYR A 6 -6.98 -14.09 -12.15
C TYR A 6 -6.48 -15.55 -12.17
N ASP A 7 -7.37 -16.49 -11.84
CA ASP A 7 -7.14 -17.94 -11.93
C ASP A 7 -7.80 -18.46 -13.21
N PRO A 8 -7.02 -18.77 -14.27
CA PRO A 8 -7.57 -19.29 -15.53
C PRO A 8 -8.23 -20.68 -15.40
N ASP A 9 -7.98 -21.40 -14.31
CA ASP A 9 -8.52 -22.74 -14.06
C ASP A 9 -9.73 -22.72 -13.09
N SER A 10 -10.16 -21.53 -12.67
CA SER A 10 -11.34 -21.33 -11.83
C SER A 10 -12.61 -21.81 -12.52
N LYS A 11 -13.25 -22.84 -11.97
CA LYS A 11 -14.60 -23.29 -12.38
C LYS A 11 -15.74 -22.45 -11.80
N LYS A 12 -15.43 -21.44 -10.98
CA LYS A 12 -16.43 -20.49 -10.45
C LYS A 12 -16.70 -19.42 -11.51
N PRO A 13 -17.95 -18.94 -11.64
CA PRO A 13 -18.20 -17.78 -12.50
C PRO A 13 -17.29 -16.62 -12.09
N GLU A 14 -16.68 -15.96 -13.06
CA GLU A 14 -15.79 -14.82 -12.84
C GLU A 14 -16.46 -13.80 -11.91
N GLY A 15 -15.86 -13.55 -10.74
CA GLY A 15 -16.37 -12.63 -9.72
C GLY A 15 -16.81 -13.26 -8.39
N GLU A 16 -16.82 -14.59 -8.26
CA GLU A 16 -16.97 -15.25 -6.95
C GLU A 16 -15.60 -15.55 -6.30
N ALA A 17 -14.88 -14.50 -5.93
CA ALA A 17 -13.95 -14.65 -4.82
C ALA A 17 -14.80 -14.85 -3.55
N GLU A 18 -14.49 -15.85 -2.73
CA GLU A 18 -15.25 -16.20 -1.50
C GLU A 18 -15.30 -15.04 -0.47
N ASN A 19 -14.53 -14.00 -0.75
CA ASN A 19 -14.28 -12.79 0.01
C ASN A 19 -14.92 -11.53 -0.62
N THR A 20 -15.60 -11.62 -1.76
CA THR A 20 -16.48 -10.57 -2.31
C THR A 20 -17.93 -10.92 -2.03
N LYS A 21 -18.35 -10.92 -0.76
CA LYS A 21 -19.77 -10.69 -0.44
C LYS A 21 -20.09 -9.26 -0.87
N GLY A 22 -20.42 -9.12 -2.16
CA GLY A 22 -20.80 -7.88 -2.81
C GLY A 22 -21.92 -7.21 -2.03
N TRP A 23 -21.74 -5.92 -1.80
CA TRP A 23 -22.74 -5.08 -1.17
C TRP A 23 -24.02 -5.14 -2.00
N LYS A 24 -25.17 -5.41 -1.37
CA LYS A 24 -26.44 -5.57 -2.07
C LYS A 24 -26.77 -4.30 -2.88
N GLY A 25 -26.81 -4.42 -4.20
CA GLY A 25 -27.10 -3.32 -5.12
C GLY A 25 -25.89 -2.58 -5.70
N ILE A 26 -24.66 -3.07 -5.47
CA ILE A 26 -23.44 -2.55 -6.10
C ILE A 26 -22.93 -3.57 -7.11
N ASP A 27 -23.07 -3.27 -8.41
CA ASP A 27 -22.39 -4.00 -9.47
C ASP A 27 -20.89 -3.64 -9.42
N VAL A 28 -20.10 -4.51 -8.79
CA VAL A 28 -18.64 -4.37 -8.80
C VAL A 28 -18.14 -4.72 -10.21
N PRO A 29 -17.29 -3.89 -10.84
CA PRO A 29 -16.69 -4.22 -12.13
C PRO A 29 -16.03 -5.60 -12.07
N LYS A 30 -16.35 -6.44 -13.05
CA LYS A 30 -16.02 -7.88 -13.08
C LYS A 30 -14.51 -8.17 -13.15
N THR A 31 -13.69 -7.17 -13.48
CA THR A 31 -12.24 -7.28 -13.52
C THR A 31 -11.59 -5.97 -13.06
N ALA A 32 -10.55 -6.07 -12.22
CA ALA A 32 -9.55 -5.02 -12.08
C ALA A 32 -8.50 -5.28 -13.15
N SER A 33 -8.44 -4.40 -14.15
CA SER A 33 -7.50 -4.54 -15.26
C SER A 33 -6.32 -3.60 -15.06
N GLN A 34 -5.16 -3.92 -15.63
CA GLN A 34 -4.00 -3.02 -15.56
C GLN A 34 -4.30 -1.67 -16.24
N GLU A 35 -5.19 -1.67 -17.24
CA GLU A 35 -5.66 -0.46 -17.91
C GLU A 35 -6.40 0.49 -16.96
N LEU A 36 -7.15 -0.03 -15.97
CA LEU A 36 -7.85 0.82 -15.00
C LEU A 36 -6.85 1.61 -14.15
N THR A 37 -5.80 0.94 -13.63
CA THR A 37 -4.76 1.60 -12.84
C THR A 37 -4.07 2.70 -13.64
N LEU A 38 -3.68 2.42 -14.88
CA LEU A 38 -3.05 3.41 -15.76
C LEU A 38 -4.00 4.56 -16.11
N ALA A 39 -5.28 4.27 -16.36
CA ALA A 39 -6.28 5.30 -16.62
C ALA A 39 -6.43 6.25 -15.43
N VAL A 40 -6.41 5.74 -14.19
CA VAL A 40 -6.46 6.57 -12.98
C VAL A 40 -5.17 7.40 -12.83
N ILE A 41 -4.00 6.77 -12.92
CA ILE A 41 -2.70 7.47 -12.81
C ILE A 41 -2.62 8.62 -13.81
N CYS A 42 -2.94 8.36 -15.08
CA CYS A 42 -2.87 9.38 -16.12
C CYS A 42 -3.98 10.44 -16.02
N SER A 43 -5.13 10.10 -15.43
CA SER A 43 -6.20 11.05 -15.13
C SER A 43 -5.81 11.99 -13.99
N ASP A 44 -5.18 11.46 -12.94
CA ASP A 44 -4.73 12.26 -11.79
C ASP A 44 -3.63 13.25 -12.18
N SER A 45 -2.77 12.85 -13.12
CA SER A 45 -1.69 13.65 -13.74
C SER A 45 -2.10 14.44 -14.99
N PHE A 46 -3.40 14.61 -15.27
CA PHE A 46 -3.86 15.15 -16.56
C PHE A 46 -3.33 16.56 -16.90
N ASP A 47 -3.08 17.39 -15.88
CA ASP A 47 -2.61 18.77 -15.97
C ASP A 47 -1.10 18.92 -15.78
N ASP A 48 -0.36 17.82 -15.66
CA ASP A 48 1.10 17.85 -15.70
C ASP A 48 1.57 18.41 -17.05
N ASP A 49 2.71 19.11 -17.03
CA ASP A 49 3.29 19.70 -18.23
C ASP A 49 3.54 18.62 -19.31
N ARG A 50 3.17 18.93 -20.55
CA ARG A 50 3.41 18.02 -21.67
C ARG A 50 4.87 18.13 -22.11
N HIS A 51 5.59 17.04 -21.95
CA HIS A 51 7.00 16.92 -22.34
C HIS A 51 7.16 16.21 -23.68
N ASP A 52 8.26 16.51 -24.38
CA ASP A 52 8.66 15.81 -25.60
C ASP A 52 9.41 14.50 -25.29
N LEU A 53 9.72 13.73 -26.34
CA LEU A 53 10.41 12.45 -26.18
C LEU A 53 11.80 12.57 -25.57
N ALA A 54 12.53 13.65 -25.87
CA ALA A 54 13.88 13.85 -25.34
C ALA A 54 13.88 13.96 -23.81
N TRP A 55 12.88 14.66 -23.26
CA TRP A 55 12.69 14.73 -21.82
C TRP A 55 12.33 13.37 -21.20
N TRP A 56 11.47 12.58 -21.85
CA TRP A 56 11.11 11.24 -21.35
C TRP A 56 12.31 10.27 -21.35
N ASP A 57 13.15 10.34 -22.38
CA ASP A 57 14.39 9.57 -22.46
C ASP A 57 15.34 9.96 -21.31
N GLU A 58 15.49 11.26 -21.04
CA GLU A 58 16.28 11.75 -19.91
C GLU A 58 15.71 11.31 -18.57
N LEU A 59 14.39 11.37 -18.39
CA LEU A 59 13.72 10.90 -17.19
C LEU A 59 13.99 9.41 -16.95
N GLN A 60 13.84 8.57 -17.99
CA GLN A 60 14.10 7.13 -17.88
C GLN A 60 15.56 6.86 -17.47
N ALA A 61 16.51 7.54 -18.11
CA ALA A 61 17.93 7.43 -17.79
C ALA A 61 18.21 7.83 -16.33
N ASN A 62 17.64 8.95 -15.87
CA ASN A 62 17.78 9.42 -14.50
C ASN A 62 17.15 8.47 -13.47
N MET A 63 15.98 7.89 -13.76
CA MET A 63 15.30 6.95 -12.88
C MET A 63 16.09 5.64 -12.76
N THR A 64 16.57 5.09 -13.88
CA THR A 64 17.34 3.83 -13.92
C THR A 64 18.74 3.98 -13.33
N ALA A 65 19.38 5.14 -13.48
CA ALA A 65 20.65 5.45 -12.81
C ALA A 65 20.51 5.50 -11.28
N LYS A 66 19.38 6.02 -10.77
CA LYS A 66 19.09 6.06 -9.32
C LYS A 66 18.71 4.70 -8.75
N SER A 67 17.91 3.94 -9.49
CA SER A 67 17.49 2.59 -9.11
C SER A 67 17.35 1.74 -10.35
N TRP A 68 18.34 0.86 -10.57
CA TRP A 68 18.37 0.02 -11.76
C TRP A 68 17.10 -0.85 -11.92
N ILE A 69 16.60 -1.41 -10.81
CA ILE A 69 15.38 -2.23 -10.82
C ILE A 69 14.12 -1.35 -10.71
N GLY A 70 14.06 -0.48 -9.71
CA GLY A 70 12.85 0.30 -9.41
C GLY A 70 12.54 1.37 -10.44
N GLY A 71 13.58 1.93 -11.09
CA GLY A 71 13.44 2.99 -12.08
C GLY A 71 12.65 2.56 -13.31
N ASN A 72 12.96 1.38 -13.87
CA ASN A 72 12.23 0.85 -15.02
C ASN A 72 10.76 0.55 -14.70
N GLY A 73 10.49 -0.05 -13.53
CA GLY A 73 9.13 -0.35 -13.10
C GLY A 73 8.28 0.93 -12.97
N ARG A 74 8.79 1.93 -12.25
CA ARG A 74 8.08 3.20 -12.04
C ARG A 74 7.95 4.04 -13.30
N PHE A 75 8.91 3.98 -14.22
CA PHE A 75 8.80 4.65 -15.51
C PHE A 75 7.65 4.07 -16.34
N GLY A 76 7.45 2.74 -16.30
CA GLY A 76 6.33 2.08 -16.97
C GLY A 76 4.95 2.52 -16.48
N ASP A 77 4.82 2.92 -15.21
CA ASP A 77 3.57 3.41 -14.64
C ASP A 77 3.15 4.78 -15.21
N VAL A 78 4.11 5.62 -15.63
CA VAL A 78 3.86 7.03 -16.02
C VAL A 78 4.06 7.31 -17.51
N PHE A 79 4.90 6.55 -18.21
CA PHE A 79 5.17 6.78 -19.63
C PHE A 79 3.92 6.74 -20.53
N PRO A 80 2.93 5.85 -20.32
CA PRO A 80 1.68 5.86 -21.10
C PRO A 80 0.91 7.18 -21.01
N CYS A 81 1.08 7.94 -19.92
CA CYS A 81 0.36 9.19 -19.68
C CYS A 81 0.74 10.29 -20.67
N TRP A 82 1.92 10.22 -21.29
CA TRP A 82 2.35 11.14 -22.32
C TRP A 82 1.35 11.26 -23.48
N GLN A 83 0.74 10.14 -23.89
CA GLN A 83 -0.26 10.10 -24.96
C GLN A 83 -1.71 10.09 -24.44
N TYR A 84 -1.91 10.14 -23.12
CA TYR A 84 -3.24 10.10 -22.52
C TYR A 84 -3.98 11.44 -22.75
N LYS A 85 -5.12 11.37 -23.45
CA LYS A 85 -5.91 12.53 -23.89
C LYS A 85 -7.30 12.59 -23.27
N ILE A 86 -7.68 11.59 -22.48
CA ILE A 86 -9.00 11.54 -21.87
C ILE A 86 -9.03 12.56 -20.74
N LYS A 87 -9.98 13.50 -20.83
CA LYS A 87 -10.19 14.48 -19.77
C LYS A 87 -10.83 13.79 -18.57
N PRO A 88 -10.25 13.89 -17.37
CA PRO A 88 -10.84 13.31 -16.17
C PRO A 88 -12.15 14.01 -15.81
N ALA A 89 -13.09 13.26 -15.22
CA ALA A 89 -14.36 13.81 -14.73
C ALA A 89 -14.13 14.75 -13.53
N GLU A 90 -13.23 14.36 -12.63
CA GLU A 90 -12.86 15.11 -11.44
C GLU A 90 -11.38 14.90 -11.14
N VAL A 91 -10.71 15.96 -10.68
CA VAL A 91 -9.39 15.84 -10.06
C VAL A 91 -9.25 16.86 -8.95
N TYR A 92 -8.71 16.43 -7.81
CA TYR A 92 -8.54 17.30 -6.67
C TYR A 92 -7.29 18.20 -6.83
N ARG A 93 -7.48 19.52 -6.68
CA ARG A 93 -6.42 20.54 -6.80
C ARG A 93 -6.34 21.48 -5.59
N GLY A 94 -7.01 21.12 -4.50
CA GLY A 94 -7.00 21.92 -3.27
C GLY A 94 -5.70 21.75 -2.48
N GLY A 95 -5.46 22.66 -1.52
CA GLY A 95 -4.25 22.68 -0.69
C GLY A 95 -4.15 21.60 0.39
N LEU A 96 -5.16 20.73 0.51
CA LEU A 96 -5.31 19.72 1.58
C LEU A 96 -5.39 20.31 3.01
N ASP A 97 -5.54 21.63 3.13
CA ASP A 97 -5.54 22.41 4.38
C ASP A 97 -6.95 22.72 4.91
N HIS A 98 -8.00 22.30 4.21
CA HIS A 98 -9.39 22.45 4.67
C HIS A 98 -9.59 21.81 6.04
N GLN A 99 -10.23 22.54 6.96
CA GLN A 99 -10.48 22.06 8.31
C GLN A 99 -11.33 20.77 8.30
N LEU A 100 -10.73 19.69 8.78
CA LEU A 100 -11.41 18.41 8.86
C LEU A 100 -12.28 18.34 10.13
N ARG A 101 -13.40 17.60 10.04
CA ARG A 101 -14.23 17.30 11.23
C ARG A 101 -13.47 16.43 12.25
N ASN A 102 -12.63 15.53 11.74
CA ASN A 102 -11.73 14.70 12.53
C ASN A 102 -10.36 14.73 11.86
N PRO A 103 -9.26 14.83 12.63
CA PRO A 103 -7.92 14.77 12.06
C PRO A 103 -7.62 13.36 11.51
N LEU A 104 -6.58 13.24 10.69
CA LEU A 104 -6.08 11.97 10.16
C LEU A 104 -4.78 11.55 10.85
N LEU A 105 -4.62 10.24 11.08
CA LEU A 105 -3.32 9.66 11.44
C LEU A 105 -2.63 9.20 10.15
N LEU A 106 -1.55 9.88 9.77
CA LEU A 106 -0.72 9.51 8.64
C LEU A 106 0.39 8.58 9.13
N LEU A 107 0.52 7.41 8.50
CA LEU A 107 1.64 6.51 8.74
C LEU A 107 2.59 6.56 7.55
N GLY A 108 3.85 6.92 7.82
CA GLY A 108 4.93 6.89 6.84
C GLY A 108 6.04 5.95 7.30
N GLU A 109 6.55 5.12 6.40
CA GLU A 109 7.56 4.10 6.73
C GLU A 109 8.92 4.45 6.12
N THR A 110 9.99 4.30 6.90
CA THR A 110 11.32 4.83 6.53
C THR A 110 11.98 4.10 5.37
N TYR A 111 11.73 2.80 5.22
CA TYR A 111 12.19 2.00 4.08
C TYR A 111 11.03 1.52 3.20
N ASP A 112 10.04 2.38 2.98
CA ASP A 112 8.96 2.15 2.01
C ASP A 112 9.40 2.47 0.58
N LEU A 113 9.47 1.42 -0.25
CA LEU A 113 9.89 1.52 -1.66
C LEU A 113 8.79 2.05 -2.60
N ALA A 114 7.54 2.10 -2.15
CA ALA A 114 6.40 2.53 -2.95
C ALA A 114 5.92 3.93 -2.57
N THR A 115 5.80 4.21 -1.28
CA THR A 115 5.38 5.50 -0.75
C THR A 115 6.36 5.97 0.33
N PRO A 116 7.53 6.51 -0.05
CA PRO A 116 8.59 6.86 0.90
C PRO A 116 8.11 7.81 2.00
N VAL A 117 8.69 7.71 3.20
CA VAL A 117 8.35 8.56 4.36
C VAL A 117 8.33 10.06 4.06
N GLN A 118 9.13 10.53 3.11
CA GLN A 118 9.15 11.93 2.68
C GLN A 118 7.79 12.37 2.10
N SER A 119 7.08 11.50 1.40
CA SER A 119 5.73 11.78 0.90
C SER A 119 4.75 11.95 2.06
N ALA A 120 4.82 11.11 3.09
CA ALA A 120 4.00 11.25 4.30
C ALA A 120 4.30 12.56 5.05
N LYS A 121 5.58 12.94 5.17
CA LYS A 121 6.00 14.22 5.76
C LYS A 121 5.46 15.42 4.98
N ARG A 122 5.50 15.37 3.64
CA ARG A 122 4.94 16.43 2.78
C ARG A 122 3.42 16.54 2.92
N LEU A 123 2.72 15.40 2.96
CA LEU A 123 1.27 15.37 3.17
C LEU A 123 0.89 15.93 4.54
N HIS A 124 1.60 15.52 5.60
CA HIS A 124 1.40 16.06 6.95
C HIS A 124 1.60 17.59 6.98
N ALA A 125 2.66 18.09 6.34
CA ALA A 125 2.93 19.52 6.26
C ALA A 125 1.86 20.29 5.47
N ALA A 126 1.36 19.73 4.36
CA ALA A 126 0.29 20.32 3.56
C ALA A 126 -1.04 20.39 4.34
N MET A 127 -1.36 19.33 5.09
CA MET A 127 -2.58 19.28 5.91
C MET A 127 -2.50 20.15 7.18
N GLY A 128 -1.30 20.31 7.74
CA GLY A 128 -1.05 21.01 8.99
C GLY A 128 -1.39 20.20 10.25
N ASP A 129 -0.89 20.69 11.38
CA ASP A 129 -1.05 20.05 12.69
C ASP A 129 -2.49 20.06 13.21
N ALA A 130 -3.37 20.91 12.67
CA ALA A 130 -4.78 20.90 13.02
C ALA A 130 -5.52 19.69 12.41
N ASN A 131 -5.11 19.27 11.20
CA ASN A 131 -5.83 18.25 10.42
C ASN A 131 -5.14 16.88 10.46
N SER A 132 -3.89 16.79 10.91
CA SER A 132 -3.16 15.52 10.85
C SER A 132 -2.19 15.31 12.01
N ARG A 133 -1.89 14.04 12.28
CA ARG A 133 -0.78 13.56 13.10
C ARG A 133 0.06 12.63 12.25
N LEU A 134 1.38 12.67 12.43
CA LEU A 134 2.30 11.81 11.70
C LEU A 134 2.87 10.74 12.63
N LEU A 135 2.79 9.48 12.21
CA LEU A 135 3.52 8.38 12.80
C LEU A 135 4.57 7.92 11.81
N ILE A 136 5.84 8.06 12.19
CA ILE A 136 6.96 7.55 11.42
C ILE A 136 7.29 6.15 11.93
N HIS A 137 7.06 5.17 11.06
CA HIS A 137 7.35 3.77 11.32
C HIS A 137 8.75 3.44 10.78
N HIS A 138 9.70 3.21 11.68
CA HIS A 138 11.05 2.80 11.34
C HIS A 138 11.09 1.32 11.05
N GLY A 139 11.00 0.99 9.77
CA GLY A 139 10.66 -0.34 9.32
C GLY A 139 10.88 -0.57 7.83
N TYR A 140 10.77 -1.82 7.41
CA TYR A 140 10.96 -2.27 6.03
C TYR A 140 9.70 -2.91 5.47
N GLY A 141 9.23 -2.38 4.34
CA GLY A 141 7.99 -2.86 3.76
C GLY A 141 7.23 -1.79 2.99
N HIS A 142 5.92 -1.91 3.01
CA HIS A 142 4.99 -0.94 2.47
C HIS A 142 3.69 -1.06 3.26
N SER A 143 3.15 0.08 3.68
CA SER A 143 1.97 0.16 4.54
C SER A 143 2.17 -0.37 5.97
N SER A 144 3.36 -0.23 6.57
CA SER A 144 3.65 -0.67 7.96
C SER A 144 3.34 -2.15 8.20
N ARG A 145 3.79 -3.00 7.26
CA ARG A 145 3.52 -4.45 7.30
C ARG A 145 4.42 -5.20 8.27
N ASP A 146 5.61 -4.67 8.50
CA ASP A 146 6.46 -5.13 9.57
C ASP A 146 5.88 -4.77 10.93
N ARG A 147 6.09 -5.67 11.89
CA ARG A 147 5.38 -5.59 13.16
C ARG A 147 6.06 -4.57 14.06
N SER A 148 5.27 -3.70 14.67
CA SER A 148 5.70 -2.78 15.72
C SER A 148 4.62 -2.71 16.79
N GLU A 149 4.91 -3.14 18.01
CA GLU A 149 3.98 -3.02 19.13
C GLU A 149 3.59 -1.56 19.39
N CYS A 150 4.55 -0.64 19.24
CA CYS A 150 4.32 0.81 19.33
C CYS A 150 3.26 1.27 18.31
N THR A 151 3.45 0.89 17.04
CA THR A 151 2.55 1.31 15.96
C THR A 151 1.16 0.69 16.13
N GLU A 152 1.09 -0.60 16.45
CA GLU A 152 -0.18 -1.31 16.65
C GLU A 152 -0.94 -0.79 17.86
N LYS A 153 -0.25 -0.43 18.95
CA LYS A 153 -0.88 0.18 20.13
C LYS A 153 -1.53 1.51 19.77
N ILE A 154 -0.84 2.39 19.02
CA ILE A 154 -1.41 3.68 18.60
C ILE A 154 -2.63 3.47 17.71
N LYS A 155 -2.56 2.55 16.73
CA LYS A 155 -3.73 2.21 15.90
C LYS A 155 -4.91 1.77 16.76
N ARG A 156 -4.69 0.84 17.70
CA ARG A 156 -5.75 0.32 18.59
C ARG A 156 -6.32 1.41 19.49
N ASP A 157 -5.49 2.20 20.14
CA ASP A 157 -5.91 3.30 21.01
C ASP A 157 -6.75 4.34 20.24
N LEU A 158 -6.37 4.64 19.00
CA LEU A 158 -7.13 5.52 18.12
C LEU A 158 -8.49 4.91 17.76
N PHE A 159 -8.52 3.69 17.22
CA PHE A 159 -9.76 3.09 16.72
C PHE A 159 -10.73 2.67 17.81
N LEU A 160 -10.24 2.16 18.95
CA LEU A 160 -11.07 1.63 20.03
C LEU A 160 -11.43 2.68 21.08
N HIS A 161 -10.58 3.69 21.27
CA HIS A 161 -10.73 4.64 22.37
C HIS A 161 -10.72 6.10 21.92
N GLY A 162 -10.55 6.39 20.63
CA GLY A 162 -10.45 7.76 20.13
C GLY A 162 -9.24 8.51 20.67
N LYS A 163 -8.21 7.79 21.15
CA LYS A 163 -7.03 8.38 21.77
C LYS A 163 -5.98 8.68 20.70
N TRP A 164 -5.69 9.96 20.52
CA TRP A 164 -4.69 10.44 19.58
C TRP A 164 -3.30 10.50 20.21
N PRO A 165 -2.22 10.32 19.42
CA PRO A 165 -0.87 10.67 19.85
C PRO A 165 -0.81 12.13 20.32
N LYS A 166 -0.08 12.38 21.41
CA LYS A 166 0.02 13.72 22.00
C LYS A 166 0.85 14.65 21.14
N ASP A 167 1.93 14.12 20.57
CA ASP A 167 2.87 14.88 19.75
C ASP A 167 2.39 14.94 18.30
N GLY A 168 2.76 16.01 17.59
CA GLY A 168 2.44 16.17 16.16
C GLY A 168 3.04 15.06 15.30
N THR A 169 4.26 14.63 15.64
CA THR A 169 4.96 13.48 15.05
C THR A 169 5.35 12.48 16.14
N THR A 170 5.09 11.19 15.92
CA THR A 170 5.47 10.09 16.80
C THR A 170 6.38 9.11 16.06
N GLU A 171 7.46 8.70 16.69
CA GLU A 171 8.43 7.73 16.15
C GLU A 171 8.15 6.34 16.75
N CYS A 172 7.92 5.34 15.90
CA CYS A 172 7.78 3.94 16.31
C CYS A 172 8.78 3.08 15.53
N PHE A 173 9.30 2.03 16.17
CA PHE A 173 10.28 1.13 15.56
C PHE A 173 9.68 -0.26 15.37
N ALA A 174 10.06 -0.94 14.29
CA ALA A 174 9.78 -2.34 14.09
C ALA A 174 10.38 -3.18 15.24
N ASP A 175 9.64 -4.19 15.68
CA ASP A 175 10.02 -5.07 16.79
C ASP A 175 11.25 -5.93 16.43
N THR A 176 11.46 -6.19 15.14
CA THR A 176 12.47 -7.11 14.61
C THR A 176 13.03 -6.59 13.30
N LYS A 177 14.30 -6.90 13.02
CA LYS A 177 14.91 -6.63 11.71
C LYS A 177 14.45 -7.65 10.66
N PRO A 178 14.46 -7.29 9.37
CA PRO A 178 14.36 -8.26 8.29
C PRO A 178 15.52 -9.28 8.40
N PHE A 179 15.21 -10.56 8.21
CA PHE A 179 16.20 -11.65 8.22
C PHE A 179 17.07 -11.68 9.50
N PRO A 180 16.46 -11.91 10.67
CA PRO A 180 17.24 -12.03 11.90
C PRO A 180 18.20 -13.24 11.81
N PRO A 181 19.29 -13.29 12.61
CA PRO A 181 20.12 -14.48 12.72
C PRO A 181 19.28 -15.73 13.05
N GLU A 182 19.71 -16.92 12.64
CA GLU A 182 18.97 -18.18 12.86
C GLU A 182 18.58 -18.38 14.35
N ASP A 183 19.46 -17.98 15.28
CA ASP A 183 19.22 -18.09 16.73
C ASP A 183 18.15 -17.12 17.26
N GLU A 184 17.77 -16.10 16.48
CA GLU A 184 16.74 -15.10 16.80
C GLU A 184 15.43 -15.35 16.06
N HIS A 185 15.35 -16.37 15.18
CA HIS A 185 14.12 -16.84 14.54
C HIS A 185 13.20 -17.58 15.53
N LYS A 186 12.74 -16.89 16.57
CA LYS A 186 11.61 -17.36 17.41
C LYS A 186 10.26 -17.31 16.67
N SER A 187 10.26 -17.04 15.37
CA SER A 187 9.07 -16.75 14.55
C SER A 187 8.38 -17.99 13.96
N GLU A 188 8.99 -19.19 14.03
CA GLU A 188 8.30 -20.43 13.64
C GLU A 188 7.07 -20.73 14.52
N ALA A 189 6.94 -20.09 15.68
CA ALA A 189 5.76 -20.22 16.54
C ALA A 189 4.54 -19.40 16.06
N ARG A 190 4.65 -18.52 15.03
CA ARG A 190 3.55 -17.57 14.70
C ARG A 190 3.05 -17.58 13.25
N PHE A 191 3.71 -18.26 12.31
CA PHE A 191 3.21 -18.42 10.93
C PHE A 191 2.45 -19.73 10.67
N GLY A 192 2.19 -20.50 11.72
CA GLY A 192 1.20 -21.57 11.70
C GLY A 192 0.70 -21.73 13.12
N THR A 193 -0.57 -21.38 13.37
CA THR A 193 -1.24 -21.83 14.59
C THR A 193 -1.06 -23.35 14.71
N GLN A 194 -1.00 -23.89 15.92
CA GLN A 194 -1.00 -25.34 16.16
C GLN A 194 -2.10 -26.07 15.35
N GLU A 195 -3.19 -25.35 15.09
CA GLU A 195 -4.33 -25.71 14.24
C GLU A 195 -3.96 -26.02 12.77
N TRP A 196 -2.99 -25.30 12.16
CA TRP A 196 -2.46 -25.61 10.82
C TRP A 196 -1.69 -26.95 10.79
N LYS A 197 -0.88 -27.19 11.83
CA LYS A 197 -0.08 -28.42 11.92
C LYS A 197 -1.00 -29.63 12.07
N GLU A 198 -2.07 -29.52 12.85
CA GLU A 198 -3.07 -30.58 13.00
C GLU A 198 -3.88 -30.84 11.72
N THR A 199 -4.31 -29.79 11.01
CA THR A 199 -5.08 -29.94 9.76
C THR A 199 -4.25 -30.53 8.60
N THR A 200 -2.97 -30.20 8.50
CA THR A 200 -2.12 -30.72 7.41
C THR A 200 -1.59 -32.13 7.70
N LEU A 201 -1.30 -32.47 8.97
CA LEU A 201 -0.88 -33.83 9.36
C LEU A 201 -2.03 -34.84 9.35
N MET A 202 -3.27 -34.42 9.64
CA MET A 202 -4.45 -35.29 9.55
C MET A 202 -4.83 -35.61 8.09
N ALA A 203 -4.61 -34.68 7.15
CA ALA A 203 -4.87 -34.92 5.73
C ALA A 203 -3.92 -35.97 5.11
N LYS A 204 -2.72 -36.15 5.66
CA LYS A 204 -1.74 -37.16 5.20
C LYS A 204 -1.86 -38.53 5.88
N ARG A 205 -2.84 -38.74 6.78
CA ARG A 205 -3.06 -40.04 7.47
C ARG A 205 -4.26 -40.84 6.97
N LYS A 206 -4.97 -40.39 5.93
CA LYS A 206 -6.14 -41.11 5.36
C LYS A 206 -5.89 -41.74 3.97
N SER A 207 -4.68 -42.23 3.74
CA SER A 207 -4.39 -43.05 2.55
C SER A 207 -3.36 -44.13 2.89
N PHE A 208 -3.68 -44.95 3.89
CA PHE A 208 -3.13 -46.29 4.07
C PHE A 208 -4.17 -47.09 4.84
N PHE A 209 -5.13 -47.64 4.09
CA PHE A 209 -5.82 -48.94 4.20
C PHE A 209 -6.96 -48.94 3.18
#